data_AF-A0A7W0L501-F1
#
_entry.id   AF-A0A7W0L501-F1
#
_cell.length_a   1.000
_cell.length_b   1.000
_cell.length_c   1.000
_cell.angle_alpha   90.00
_cell.angle_beta   90.00
_cell.angle_gamma   90.00
#
_symmetry.space_group_name_H-M   'P 1'
#
loop_
_entity.id
_entity.type
_entity.pdbx_description
1 polymer ?
#
loop_
_entity_poly.entity_id
_entity_poly.type
_entity_poly.pdbx_seq_one_letter_code
_entity_poly.pdbx_strand_id
1 'polypeptide(L)' 'MANHENLRLFTSESVTEGHPDKLADQISDAVLDEILAEDPEGRVACETLITTGL' A
#
# COMPACT_ATOMS: atom_id res chain seq x y z
N MET A 1 43.05 -17.42 11.25
CA MET A 1 41.77 -18.16 11.22
C MET A 1 40.73 -17.16 10.74
N ALA A 2 40.19 -17.33 9.54
CA ALA A 2 39.31 -16.34 8.93
C ALA A 2 37.92 -16.40 9.57
N ASN A 3 37.42 -15.26 10.05
CA ASN A 3 36.05 -15.11 10.53
C ASN A 3 35.09 -15.24 9.33
N HIS A 4 34.31 -16.32 9.30
CA HIS A 4 33.19 -16.44 8.37
C HIS A 4 32.01 -15.65 8.95
N GLU A 5 31.84 -14.41 8.47
CA GLU A 5 30.55 -13.71 8.61
C GLU A 5 29.50 -14.53 7.83
N ASN A 6 28.43 -14.98 8.50
CA ASN A 6 27.37 -15.74 7.86
C ASN A 6 26.63 -14.86 6.84
N LEU A 7 26.84 -15.11 5.55
CA LEU A 7 26.09 -14.46 4.48
C LEU A 7 24.64 -14.97 4.51
N ARG A 8 23.69 -14.06 4.77
CA ARG A 8 22.26 -14.34 4.77
C ARG A 8 21.66 -13.86 3.45
N LEU A 9 21.02 -14.78 2.70
CA LEU A 9 20.23 -14.41 1.53
C LEU A 9 18.90 -13.80 1.99
N PHE A 10 18.56 -12.65 1.42
CA PHE A 10 17.29 -11.95 1.67
C PHE A 10 16.69 -11.53 0.33
N THR A 11 15.38 -11.70 0.19
CA THR A 11 14.61 -11.31 -0.98
C THR A 11 13.43 -10.44 -0.56
N SER A 12 13.14 -9.43 -1.36
CA SER A 12 11.97 -8.56 -1.23
C SER A 12 11.34 -8.40 -2.61
N GLU A 13 10.05 -8.09 -2.64
CA GLU A 13 9.31 -7.75 -3.84
C GLU A 13 8.61 -6.39 -3.69
N SER A 14 8.16 -5.85 -4.82
CA SER A 14 7.33 -4.64 -4.90
C SER A 14 6.48 -4.79 -6.15
N VAL A 15 5.31 -4.14 -6.14
CA VAL A 15 4.44 -4.05 -7.32
C VAL A 15 4.35 -2.59 -7.77
N THR A 16 3.96 -2.38 -9.03
CA THR A 16 3.77 -1.03 -9.57
C THR A 16 2.45 -0.44 -9.11
N GLU A 17 2.26 0.86 -9.31
CA GLU A 17 1.00 1.57 -9.04
C GLU A 17 -0.20 0.98 -9.79
N GLY A 18 0.03 0.34 -10.95
CA GLY A 18 -1.02 -0.30 -11.75
C GLY A 18 -1.43 -1.69 -11.26
N HIS A 19 -0.80 -2.23 -10.23
CA HIS A 19 -1.25 -3.49 -9.63
C HIS A 19 -2.64 -3.29 -8.99
N PRO A 20 -3.63 -4.18 -9.19
CA PRO A 20 -5.00 -3.99 -8.70
C PRO A 20 -5.06 -3.65 -7.21
N ASP A 21 -4.27 -4.32 -6.38
CA ASP A 21 -4.20 -4.02 -4.94
C ASP A 21 -3.68 -2.60 -4.67
N LYS A 22 -2.64 -2.15 -5.38
CA LYS A 22 -2.11 -0.77 -5.22
C LYS A 22 -3.07 0.28 -5.74
N LEU A 23 -3.82 -0.04 -6.80
CA LEU A 23 -4.86 0.85 -7.30
C LEU A 23 -6.01 0.96 -6.28
N ALA A 24 -6.39 -0.15 -5.62
CA ALA A 24 -7.38 -0.14 -4.54
C ALA A 24 -6.89 0.68 -3.34
N ASP A 25 -5.62 0.53 -2.93
CA ASP A 25 -4.98 1.36 -1.90
C ASP A 25 -5.09 2.85 -2.26
N GLN A 26 -4.72 3.22 -3.48
CA GLN A 26 -4.74 4.61 -3.95
C GLN A 26 -6.14 5.23 -3.95
N ILE A 27 -7.17 4.46 -4.32
CA ILE A 27 -8.55 4.93 -4.29
C ILE A 27 -9.02 5.12 -2.84
N SER A 28 -8.74 4.17 -1.95
CA SER A 28 -9.09 4.29 -0.53
C SER A 28 -8.39 5.48 0.13
N ASP A 29 -7.11 5.69 -0.16
CA ASP A 29 -6.32 6.82 0.34
C ASP A 29 -6.82 8.16 -0.20
N ALA A 30 -7.24 8.24 -1.46
CA ALA A 30 -7.81 9.46 -2.01
C ALA A 30 -9.09 9.90 -1.28
N VAL A 31 -9.92 8.94 -0.85
CA VAL A 31 -11.11 9.23 -0.03
C VAL A 31 -10.70 9.71 1.37
N LEU A 32 -9.69 9.08 1.99
CA LEU A 32 -9.15 9.50 3.26
C LEU A 32 -8.59 10.93 3.19
N ASP A 33 -7.79 11.23 2.17
CA ASP A 33 -7.15 12.52 1.96
C ASP A 33 -8.18 13.64 1.85
N GLU A 34 -9.24 13.45 1.06
CA GLU A 34 -10.29 14.47 0.91
C GLU A 34 -11.03 14.71 2.24
N ILE A 35 -11.34 13.65 2.99
CA ILE A 35 -11.99 13.78 4.29
C ILE A 35 -11.08 14.51 5.28
N LEU A 36 -9.79 14.17 5.35
CA LEU A 36 -8.84 14.82 6.25
C LEU A 36 -8.54 16.28 5.86
N ALA A 37 -8.68 16.63 4.58
CA ALA A 37 -8.55 17.99 4.10
C ALA A 37 -9.67 18.91 4.61
N GLU A 38 -10.90 18.39 4.71
CA GLU A 38 -12.06 19.14 5.23
C GLU A 38 -12.25 19.01 6.74
N ASP A 39 -12.03 17.81 7.30
CA ASP A 39 -12.17 17.46 8.71
C ASP A 39 -10.95 16.65 9.20
N PRO A 40 -9.94 17.31 9.80
CA PRO A 40 -8.76 16.63 10.32
C PRO A 40 -9.02 15.61 11.44
N GLU A 41 -10.19 15.65 12.11
CA GLU A 41 -10.60 14.65 13.10
C GLU A 41 -11.57 13.60 12.51
N GLY A 42 -11.78 13.65 11.19
CA GLY A 42 -12.63 12.75 10.43
C GLY A 42 -12.20 11.30 10.60
N ARG A 43 -13.18 10.41 10.79
CA ARG A 43 -12.96 8.97 10.98
C ARG A 43 -13.33 8.22 9.71
N VAL A 44 -12.33 7.60 9.07
CA VAL A 44 -12.47 6.91 7.78
C VAL A 44 -12.01 5.46 7.91
N ALA A 45 -12.79 4.55 7.33
CA ALA A 45 -12.48 3.13 7.18
C ALA A 45 -12.95 2.69 5.78
N CYS A 46 -12.38 3.32 4.75
CA CYS A 46 -12.75 3.09 3.35
C CYS A 46 -12.01 1.86 2.81
N GLU A 47 -12.76 0.94 2.22
CA GLU A 47 -12.24 -0.29 1.61
C GLU A 47 -12.64 -0.31 0.14
N THR A 48 -11.70 -0.63 -0.73
CA THR A 48 -11.93 -0.64 -2.19
C THR A 48 -11.77 -2.04 -2.76
N LEU A 49 -12.76 -2.47 -3.55
CA LEU A 49 -12.69 -3.67 -4.38
C LEU A 49 -12.60 -3.26 -5.84
N ILE A 50 -11.65 -3.85 -6.57
CA ILE A 50 -11.51 -3.67 -8.01
C ILE A 50 -11.54 -5.05 -8.67
N THR A 51 -12.29 -5.16 -9.76
CA THR A 51 -12.29 -6.36 -10.59
C THR A 51 -12.57 -6.01 -12.06
N THR A 52 -12.71 -7.01 -12.91
CA THR A 52 -12.96 -6.76 -14.33
C THR A 52 -14.34 -6.14 -14.51
N GLY A 53 -14.36 -4.84 -14.85
CA GLY A 53 -15.60 -4.09 -15.11
C GLY A 53 -16.26 -3.47 -13.89
N LEU A 54 -15.59 -3.45 -12.73
CA LEU A 54 -16.04 -2.77 -11.51
C LEU A 54 -14.86 -2.21 -10.72
#